data_AF-S0FUP9-F1
#
_entry.id   AF-S0FUP9-F1
#
_cell.length_a   1.000
_cell.length_b   1.000
_cell.length_c   1.000
_cell.angle_alpha   90.00
_cell.angle_beta   90.00
_cell.angle_gamma   90.00
#
_symmetry.space_group_name_H-M   'P 1'
#
loop_
_entity.id
_entity.type
_entity.pdbx_description
1 polymer ?
#
loop_
_entity_poly.entity_id
_entity_poly.type
_entity_poly.pdbx_seq_one_letter_code
_entity_poly.pdbx_strand_id
1 'polypeptide(L)'
;MFETIYDYYIETYGDATGALYGIYRDRLNKILCHVIDEFELPCTVYRPWWSKKAANLEEFIDKLRTVLNPPYSAIILGYEHGIEGKSGYYSHWSIIKKITEKSLLLFDSDGENARISIQKCILHDEEFSNEKPYKLFSTNTLIISIIQERGE
;
A
#
# COMPACT_ATOMS: atom_id res chain seq x y z
N MET A 1 -0.71 -1.28 21.08
CA MET A 1 -0.37 -1.27 19.64
C MET A 1 -0.83 0.00 18.95
N PHE A 2 -2.13 0.35 18.93
CA PHE A 2 -2.56 1.65 18.34
C PHE A 2 -1.94 2.85 19.05
N GLU A 3 -1.97 2.86 20.40
CA GLU A 3 -1.33 3.92 21.21
C GLU A 3 0.17 4.02 20.90
N THR A 4 0.89 2.89 20.85
CA THR A 4 2.31 2.84 20.46
C THR A 4 2.59 3.45 19.08
N ILE A 5 1.74 3.16 18.08
CA ILE A 5 1.85 3.75 16.74
C ILE A 5 1.66 5.27 16.80
N TYR A 6 0.67 5.71 17.58
CA TYR A 6 0.30 7.11 17.71
C TYR A 6 1.36 7.91 18.47
N ASP A 7 1.89 7.36 19.57
CA ASP A 7 2.96 7.94 20.38
C ASP A 7 4.24 8.09 19.55
N TYR A 8 4.68 7.01 18.88
CA TYR A 8 5.84 7.08 17.97
C TYR A 8 5.67 8.16 16.90
N TYR A 9 4.47 8.29 16.34
CA TYR A 9 4.18 9.30 15.33
C TYR A 9 4.34 10.72 15.90
N ILE A 10 3.76 11.00 17.07
CA ILE A 10 3.85 12.30 17.72
C ILE A 10 5.30 12.62 18.10
N GLU A 11 6.01 11.67 18.71
CA GLU A 11 7.40 11.86 19.12
C GLU A 11 8.33 12.11 17.93
N THR A 12 8.11 11.40 16.82
CA THR A 12 8.97 11.50 15.63
C THR A 12 8.68 12.75 14.80
N TYR A 13 7.42 13.17 14.70
CA TYR A 13 7.00 14.22 13.76
C TYR A 13 6.52 15.50 14.42
N GLY A 14 6.38 15.54 15.75
CA GLY A 14 6.10 16.74 16.54
C GLY A 14 4.70 17.33 16.36
N ASP A 15 3.81 16.66 15.60
CA ASP A 15 2.47 17.16 15.32
C ASP A 15 1.48 16.02 15.03
N ALA A 16 0.45 15.88 15.88
CA ALA A 16 -0.67 14.98 15.67
C ALA A 16 -1.58 15.44 14.52
N THR A 17 -1.62 16.74 14.22
CA THR A 17 -2.48 17.33 13.18
C THR A 17 -2.07 16.83 11.80
N GLY A 18 -0.78 16.59 11.56
CA GLY A 18 -0.29 15.96 10.35
C GLY A 18 -0.88 14.58 10.05
N ALA A 19 -1.29 13.81 11.06
CA ALA A 19 -1.96 12.52 10.85
C ALA A 19 -3.41 12.69 10.34
N LEU A 20 -4.07 13.80 10.68
CA LEU A 20 -5.44 14.12 10.22
C LEU A 20 -5.51 14.38 8.71
N TYR A 21 -4.40 14.77 8.09
CA TYR A 21 -4.30 15.01 6.65
C TYR A 21 -3.82 13.78 5.85
N GLY A 22 -3.76 12.62 6.50
CA GLY A 22 -3.24 11.39 5.92
C GLY A 22 -1.74 11.19 6.13
N ILE A 23 -1.26 10.00 5.77
CA ILE A 23 0.12 9.58 6.02
C ILE A 23 0.84 9.45 4.67
N TYR A 24 1.95 10.17 4.50
CA TYR A 24 2.82 10.02 3.33
C TYR A 24 3.60 8.71 3.37
N ARG A 25 3.96 8.18 2.20
CA ARG A 25 4.66 6.89 2.03
C ARG A 25 5.87 6.72 2.97
N ASP A 26 6.76 7.70 3.01
CA ASP A 26 8.00 7.60 3.79
C ASP A 26 7.73 7.54 5.30
N ARG A 27 6.66 8.20 5.76
CA ARG A 27 6.21 8.14 7.15
C ARG A 27 5.56 6.79 7.44
N LEU A 28 4.66 6.33 6.58
CA LEU A 28 4.04 5.01 6.70
C LEU A 28 5.10 3.91 6.81
N ASN A 29 6.13 3.97 5.97
CA ASN A 29 7.24 3.04 6.03
C ASN A 29 7.98 3.05 7.38
N LYS A 30 8.30 4.24 7.91
CA LYS A 30 9.00 4.37 9.20
C LYS A 30 8.16 3.83 10.35
N ILE A 31 6.87 4.15 10.37
CA ILE A 31 5.91 3.63 11.36
C ILE A 31 5.88 2.11 11.31
N LEU A 32 5.73 1.52 10.11
CA LEU A 32 5.68 0.06 9.97
C LEU A 32 6.96 -0.61 10.45
N CYS A 33 8.14 -0.05 10.12
CA CYS A 33 9.41 -0.60 10.60
C CYS A 33 9.51 -0.52 12.12
N HIS A 34 9.20 0.64 12.70
CA HIS A 34 9.25 0.81 14.14
C HIS A 34 8.31 -0.15 14.87
N VAL A 35 7.08 -0.33 14.40
CA VAL A 35 6.13 -1.29 15.00
C VAL A 35 6.65 -2.73 14.90
N ILE A 36 7.25 -3.10 13.77
CA ILE A 36 7.84 -4.43 13.63
C ILE A 36 8.98 -4.63 14.63
N ASP A 37 9.86 -3.65 14.77
CA ASP A 37 11.03 -3.72 15.67
C ASP A 37 10.61 -3.68 17.15
N GLU A 38 9.73 -2.76 17.54
CA GLU A 38 9.26 -2.55 18.92
C GLU A 38 8.51 -3.77 19.47
N PHE A 39 7.74 -4.46 18.61
CA PHE A 39 6.97 -5.64 18.99
C PHE A 39 7.66 -6.95 18.63
N GLU A 40 8.93 -6.90 18.16
CA GLU A 40 9.72 -8.07 17.74
C GLU A 40 8.95 -9.00 16.79
N LEU A 41 8.21 -8.42 15.84
CA LEU A 41 7.36 -9.19 14.94
C LEU A 41 8.23 -9.99 13.94
N PRO A 42 7.88 -11.25 13.63
CA PRO A 42 8.66 -12.08 12.71
C PRO A 42 8.39 -11.72 11.24
N CYS A 43 8.43 -10.43 10.90
CA CYS A 43 8.17 -9.94 9.56
C CYS A 43 9.06 -8.73 9.23
N THR A 44 9.06 -8.32 7.97
CA THR A 44 9.82 -7.16 7.50
C THR A 44 9.05 -6.40 6.43
N VAL A 45 9.42 -5.13 6.23
CA VAL A 45 8.87 -4.31 5.15
C VAL A 45 9.74 -4.45 3.89
N TYR A 46 9.20 -5.17 2.90
CA TYR A 46 9.74 -5.29 1.55
C TYR A 46 9.19 -4.18 0.63
N ARG A 47 10.08 -3.60 -0.19
CA ARG A 47 9.81 -2.39 -0.99
C ARG A 47 10.35 -2.54 -2.41
N PRO A 48 9.73 -3.39 -3.25
CA PRO A 48 10.26 -3.73 -4.57
C PRO A 48 10.44 -2.51 -5.48
N TRP A 49 9.62 -1.48 -5.31
CA TRP A 49 9.62 -0.29 -6.16
C TRP A 49 10.02 1.01 -5.45
N TRP A 50 10.74 0.92 -4.32
CA TRP A 50 11.09 2.12 -3.55
C TRP A 50 11.91 3.14 -4.33
N SER A 51 12.91 2.65 -5.08
CA SER A 51 13.84 3.47 -5.87
C SER A 51 13.64 3.34 -7.38
N LYS A 52 12.84 2.37 -7.83
CA LYS A 52 12.57 2.10 -9.23
C LYS A 52 11.13 1.64 -9.39
N LYS A 53 10.32 2.44 -10.07
CA LYS A 53 8.92 2.11 -10.41
C LYS A 53 8.81 0.85 -11.27
N ALA A 54 7.64 0.21 -11.23
CA ALA A 54 7.29 -0.83 -12.20
C ALA A 54 7.25 -0.23 -13.62
N ALA A 55 7.63 -0.99 -14.65
CA ALA A 55 7.63 -0.48 -16.02
C ALA A 55 6.21 -0.31 -16.58
N ASN A 56 5.27 -1.15 -16.15
CA ASN A 56 3.87 -1.07 -16.57
C ASN A 56 2.93 -1.76 -15.56
N LEU A 57 1.62 -1.62 -15.79
CA LEU A 57 0.59 -2.20 -14.93
C LEU A 57 0.64 -3.73 -14.89
N GLU A 58 0.96 -4.40 -16.00
CA GLU A 58 1.03 -5.86 -16.08
C GLU A 58 2.15 -6.41 -15.18
N GLU A 59 3.38 -5.89 -15.34
CA GLU A 59 4.52 -6.22 -14.49
C GLU A 59 4.21 -5.97 -13.01
N PHE A 60 3.59 -4.83 -12.71
CA PHE A 60 3.18 -4.49 -11.36
C PHE A 60 2.25 -5.55 -10.77
N ILE A 61 1.13 -5.85 -11.44
CA ILE A 61 0.14 -6.82 -10.98
C ILE A 61 0.75 -8.22 -10.84
N ASP A 62 1.57 -8.66 -11.78
CA ASP A 62 2.20 -9.97 -11.73
C ASP A 62 3.16 -10.10 -10.56
N LYS A 63 3.96 -9.06 -10.28
CA LYS A 63 4.80 -9.05 -9.08
C LYS A 63 3.96 -9.13 -7.80
N LEU A 64 2.86 -8.37 -7.70
CA LEU A 64 1.98 -8.46 -6.53
C LEU A 64 1.38 -9.86 -6.36
N ARG A 65 1.01 -10.53 -7.47
CA ARG A 65 0.54 -11.93 -7.44
C ARG A 65 1.61 -12.86 -6.90
N THR A 66 2.86 -12.73 -7.35
CA THR A 66 3.96 -13.59 -6.84
C THR A 66 4.17 -13.41 -5.35
N VAL A 67 4.01 -12.19 -4.84
CA VAL A 67 4.19 -11.86 -3.43
C VAL A 67 3.05 -12.39 -2.56
N LEU A 68 1.81 -12.32 -3.02
CA LEU A 68 0.64 -12.86 -2.30
C LEU A 68 0.57 -14.39 -2.32
N ASN A 69 1.37 -15.04 -3.16
CA ASN A 69 1.35 -16.49 -3.35
C ASN A 69 2.44 -17.22 -2.53
N PRO A 70 2.83 -16.68 -1.37
CA PRO A 70 2.71 -17.41 -0.11
C PRO A 70 1.72 -16.73 0.87
N PRO A 71 1.05 -17.48 1.76
CA PRO A 71 -0.03 -16.97 2.65
C PRO A 71 0.43 -15.99 3.75
N TYR A 72 1.66 -15.48 3.66
CA TYR A 72 2.37 -14.81 4.75
C TYR A 72 2.81 -13.40 4.39
N SER A 73 2.11 -12.75 3.47
CA SER A 73 2.37 -11.37 3.11
C SER A 73 1.10 -10.53 3.10
N ALA A 74 1.24 -9.29 3.55
CA ALA A 74 0.21 -8.26 3.41
C ALA A 74 0.75 -7.17 2.49
N ILE A 75 0.00 -6.82 1.46
CA ILE A 75 0.35 -5.73 0.54
C ILE A 75 -0.45 -4.51 0.94
N ILE A 76 0.23 -3.42 1.25
CA ILE A 76 -0.35 -2.09 1.43
C ILE A 76 -0.14 -1.31 0.14
N LEU A 77 -1.24 -0.89 -0.47
CA LEU A 77 -1.28 -0.20 -1.75
C LEU A 77 -1.77 1.23 -1.54
N GLY A 78 -0.96 2.19 -1.95
CA GLY A 78 -1.39 3.57 -2.17
C GLY A 78 -2.01 3.72 -3.56
N TYR A 79 -3.20 4.30 -3.62
CA TYR A 79 -3.87 4.62 -4.88
C TYR A 79 -4.68 5.91 -4.78
N GLU A 80 -4.99 6.47 -5.93
CA GLU A 80 -5.96 7.55 -6.09
C GLU A 80 -7.22 7.02 -6.78
N HIS A 81 -8.38 7.47 -6.30
CA HIS A 81 -9.68 7.18 -6.90
C HIS A 81 -10.39 8.48 -7.29
N GLY A 82 -10.67 8.62 -8.59
CA GLY A 82 -11.49 9.69 -9.14
C GLY A 82 -12.89 9.21 -9.46
N ILE A 83 -13.88 10.06 -9.25
CA ILE A 83 -15.26 9.80 -9.68
C ILE A 83 -15.38 10.21 -11.14
N GLU A 84 -15.79 9.29 -12.01
CA GLU A 84 -16.02 9.57 -13.43
C GLU A 84 -16.96 10.76 -13.61
N GLY A 85 -16.53 11.75 -14.42
CA GLY A 85 -17.28 12.98 -14.65
C GLY A 85 -17.20 14.04 -13.55
N LYS A 86 -16.39 13.84 -12.49
CA LYS A 86 -16.10 14.87 -11.48
C LYS A 86 -14.62 15.25 -11.50
N SER A 87 -14.33 16.51 -11.18
CA SER A 87 -12.97 16.94 -10.90
C SER A 87 -12.56 16.50 -9.50
N GLY A 88 -11.38 15.88 -9.39
CA GLY A 88 -10.77 15.51 -8.11
C GLY A 88 -10.47 14.02 -7.99
N TYR A 89 -9.38 13.74 -7.27
CA TYR A 89 -8.96 12.40 -6.89
C TYR A 89 -8.82 12.35 -5.37
N TYR A 90 -9.26 11.25 -4.78
CA TYR A 90 -9.05 10.95 -3.37
C TYR A 90 -7.89 9.97 -3.25
N SER A 91 -6.84 10.37 -2.53
CA SER A 91 -5.70 9.51 -2.20
C SER A 91 -6.03 8.60 -1.01
N HIS A 92 -5.66 7.34 -1.11
CA HIS A 92 -6.01 6.34 -0.11
C HIS A 92 -4.96 5.22 0.01
N TRP A 93 -4.83 4.64 1.20
CA TRP A 93 -4.02 3.45 1.48
C TRP A 93 -4.93 2.29 1.84
N SER A 94 -4.80 1.16 1.16
CA SER A 94 -5.60 -0.02 1.47
C SER A 94 -4.77 -1.30 1.42
N ILE A 95 -5.25 -2.35 2.09
CA ILE A 95 -4.61 -3.66 2.07
C ILE A 95 -5.19 -4.48 0.92
N ILE A 96 -4.33 -5.05 0.07
CA ILE A 96 -4.78 -6.03 -0.92
C ILE A 96 -4.97 -7.38 -0.24
N LYS A 97 -6.22 -7.82 -0.13
CA LYS A 97 -6.60 -9.12 0.42
C LYS A 97 -6.39 -10.26 -0.57
N LYS A 98 -6.71 -10.01 -1.85
CA LYS A 98 -6.63 -11.02 -2.91
C LYS A 98 -6.51 -10.36 -4.27
N ILE A 99 -5.71 -10.95 -5.14
CA ILE A 99 -5.66 -10.59 -6.56
C ILE A 99 -6.30 -11.72 -7.37
N THR A 100 -7.20 -11.34 -8.27
CA THR A 100 -7.81 -12.24 -9.25
C THR A 100 -7.28 -11.90 -10.64
N GLU A 101 -7.72 -12.65 -11.66
CA GLU A 101 -7.41 -12.31 -13.06
C GLU A 101 -7.89 -10.90 -13.44
N LYS A 102 -9.03 -10.45 -12.88
CA LYS A 102 -9.72 -9.24 -13.33
C LYS A 102 -9.78 -8.13 -12.29
N SER A 103 -9.44 -8.40 -11.04
CA SER A 103 -9.72 -7.48 -9.94
C SER A 103 -8.75 -7.60 -8.77
N LEU A 104 -8.55 -6.46 -8.10
CA LEU A 104 -7.96 -6.36 -6.77
C LEU A 104 -9.10 -6.35 -5.74
N LEU A 105 -9.04 -7.25 -4.76
CA LEU A 105 -9.93 -7.22 -3.60
C LEU A 105 -9.17 -6.55 -2.46
N LEU A 106 -9.72 -5.44 -1.99
CA LEU A 106 -9.14 -4.60 -0.96
C LEU A 106 -9.84 -4.81 0.39
N PHE A 107 -9.12 -4.49 1.46
CA PHE A 107 -9.62 -4.39 2.81
C PHE A 107 -9.27 -3.00 3.35
N ASP A 108 -10.30 -2.20 3.59
CA ASP A 108 -10.19 -0.86 4.18
C ASP A 108 -10.42 -0.90 5.69
N SER A 109 -9.81 0.03 6.43
CA SER A 109 -9.96 0.17 7.87
C SER A 109 -11.39 0.47 8.31
N ASP A 110 -12.21 1.05 7.42
CA ASP A 110 -13.63 1.32 7.68
C ASP A 110 -14.51 0.05 7.51
N GLY A 111 -13.89 -1.12 7.29
CA GLY A 111 -14.57 -2.41 7.11
C GLY A 111 -15.16 -2.60 5.72
N GLU A 112 -14.99 -1.64 4.82
CA GLU A 112 -15.42 -1.74 3.43
C GLU A 112 -14.51 -2.71 2.64
N ASN A 113 -15.14 -3.71 2.02
CA ASN A 113 -14.47 -4.55 1.04
C ASN A 113 -14.63 -3.88 -0.33
N ALA A 114 -13.61 -3.17 -0.79
CA ALA A 114 -13.62 -2.59 -2.12
C ALA A 114 -13.11 -3.60 -3.17
N ARG A 115 -13.75 -3.62 -4.34
CA ARG A 115 -13.32 -4.40 -5.50
C ARG A 115 -12.94 -3.44 -6.63
N ILE A 116 -11.65 -3.38 -6.95
CA ILE A 116 -11.13 -2.58 -8.05
C ILE A 116 -10.93 -3.47 -9.28
N SER A 117 -11.54 -3.11 -10.41
CA SER A 117 -11.28 -3.78 -11.69
C SER A 117 -9.93 -3.35 -12.26
N ILE A 118 -9.07 -4.32 -12.62
CA ILE A 118 -7.74 -4.05 -13.19
C ILE A 118 -7.85 -3.24 -14.49
N GLN A 119 -8.90 -3.47 -15.29
CA GLN A 119 -9.16 -2.71 -16.53
C GLN A 119 -9.51 -1.24 -16.30
N LYS A 120 -9.90 -0.88 -15.07
CA LYS A 120 -10.17 0.49 -14.63
C LYS A 120 -8.95 1.11 -13.92
N CYS A 121 -7.83 0.40 -13.86
CA CYS A 121 -6.58 0.89 -13.28
C CYS A 121 -5.66 1.46 -14.35
N ILE A 122 -4.83 2.40 -13.94
CA ILE A 122 -3.62 2.83 -14.63
C ILE A 122 -2.48 2.89 -13.61
N LEU A 123 -1.26 2.58 -14.04
CA LEU A 123 -0.07 2.84 -13.22
C LEU A 123 0.32 4.32 -13.38
N HIS A 124 0.35 5.05 -12.28
CA HIS A 124 0.45 6.51 -12.25
C HIS A 124 1.80 7.02 -11.72
N ASP A 125 2.89 6.26 -11.91
CA ASP A 125 4.23 6.68 -11.52
C ASP A 125 4.94 7.55 -12.60
N GLU A 126 4.28 7.84 -13.74
CA GLU A 126 4.90 8.56 -14.87
C GLU A 126 4.13 9.80 -15.35
N GLU A 127 2.82 9.73 -15.62
CA GLU A 127 2.08 10.86 -16.21
C GLU A 127 0.62 10.98 -15.75
N PHE A 128 0.15 12.23 -15.64
CA PHE A 128 -1.19 12.54 -15.15
C PHE A 128 -2.28 12.25 -16.21
N SER A 129 -2.75 11.00 -16.29
CA SER A 129 -3.93 10.64 -17.10
C SER A 129 -5.20 10.57 -16.25
N ASN A 130 -6.28 11.17 -16.74
CA ASN A 130 -7.62 11.10 -16.14
C ASN A 130 -8.53 10.05 -16.80
N GLU A 131 -8.00 9.24 -17.71
CA GLU A 131 -8.78 8.26 -18.48
C GLU A 131 -9.32 7.11 -17.63
N LYS A 132 -8.68 6.86 -16.48
CA LYS A 132 -9.01 5.75 -15.58
C LYS A 132 -9.34 6.28 -14.18
N PRO A 133 -10.40 5.74 -13.55
CA PRO A 133 -10.81 6.20 -12.23
C PRO A 133 -9.83 5.75 -11.14
N TYR A 134 -9.05 4.67 -11.34
CA TYR A 134 -8.09 4.19 -10.34
C TYR A 134 -6.65 4.39 -10.83
N LYS A 135 -5.89 5.18 -10.09
CA LYS A 135 -4.47 5.45 -10.32
C LYS A 135 -3.67 4.72 -9.26
N LEU A 136 -2.93 3.69 -9.65
CA LEU A 136 -2.10 2.90 -8.75
C LEU A 136 -0.68 3.45 -8.78
N PHE A 137 0.02 3.39 -7.64
CA PHE A 137 1.39 3.87 -7.52
C PHE A 137 2.28 2.72 -7.07
N SER A 138 3.13 2.20 -7.96
CA SER A 138 4.06 1.13 -7.59
C SER A 138 5.04 1.61 -6.52
N THR A 139 5.47 2.86 -6.63
CA THR A 139 6.35 3.50 -5.65
C THR A 139 5.70 3.70 -4.28
N ASN A 140 4.36 3.72 -4.21
CA ASN A 140 3.57 3.73 -2.97
C ASN A 140 2.99 2.34 -2.69
N THR A 141 3.79 1.29 -2.87
CA THR A 141 3.41 -0.07 -2.48
C THR A 141 4.41 -0.62 -1.48
N LEU A 142 3.91 -1.04 -0.33
CA LEU A 142 4.68 -1.65 0.76
C LEU A 142 4.20 -3.08 0.96
N ILE A 143 5.13 -4.00 1.21
CA ILE A 143 4.80 -5.40 1.44
C ILE A 143 5.33 -5.78 2.82
N ILE A 144 4.45 -6.23 3.70
CA ILE A 144 4.85 -6.88 4.95
C ILE A 144 5.02 -8.36 4.64
N SER A 145 6.21 -8.91 4.82
CA SER A 145 6.52 -10.32 4.56
C SER A 145 7.04 -11.00 5.82
N ILE A 146 6.52 -12.17 6.18
CA ILE A 146 7.09 -12.97 7.28
C ILE A 146 8.53 -13.37 6.94
N ILE A 147 9.42 -13.23 7.93
CA ILE A 147 10.78 -13.74 7.84
C ILE A 147 10.67 -15.25 7.98
N GLN A 148 10.79 -15.98 6.87
CA GLN A 148 10.97 -17.42 6.96
C GLN A 148 12.38 -17.66 7.50
N GLU A 149 12.49 -18.23 8.69
CA GLU A 149 13.71 -18.91 9.10
C GLU A 149 14.01 -19.93 8.01
N ARG A 150 15.15 -19.75 7.33
CA ARG A 150 15.66 -20.77 6.43
C ARG A 150 15.96 -21.96 7.34
N GLY A 151 15.07 -22.96 7.35
CA GLY A 151 15.35 -24.23 8.00
C GLY A 151 16.67 -24.75 7.44
N GLU A 152 17.64 -24.91 8.35
CA GLU A 152 18.90 -25.61 8.10
C GLU A 152 18.64 -27.08 7.76
#